data_AF-A0A3N0BNS8-F1
#
_entry.id   AF-A0A3N0BNS8-F1
#
_cell.length_a   1.000
_cell.length_b   1.000
_cell.length_c   1.000
_cell.angle_alpha   90.00
_cell.angle_beta   90.00
_cell.angle_gamma   90.00
#
_symmetry.space_group_name_H-M   'P 1'
#
loop_
_entity.id
_entity.type
_entity.pdbx_description
1 polymer ?
#
loop_
_entity_poly.entity_id
_entity_poly.type
_entity_poly.pdbx_seq_one_letter_code
_entity_poly.pdbx_strand_id
1 'polypeptide(L)'
;MKKILIYLFTSLIVISGCRKEDNPKIPVLERVPLIQLTADKTGDATISALNPDAFNGKFSVSLFYPSDAAPSNIDIVVIKNGDATKVKTVQAGVKSFPTSIVLTGTMIKSLFGVSSVLGDSYTIGANVTTTSGKVYPAFSTLGETNNGGISSIAGSTPTISFAAVCQFKMTDYGAIGASVPFTVVTDEWQDYSAGQTIQVKIIDDTHLSFFYGTDVSVQPIVITVNPADNTTSAASVAYGGYGGAPIFTSVSVAGSAANVVAPCDLTVAVRLAHTSPLGSYGSFTIKLKKK
;
A
#
# COMPACT_ATOMS: atom_id res chain seq x y z
N MET A 1 41.89 -9.36 -68.31
CA MET A 1 40.51 -8.85 -68.48
C MET A 1 39.44 -9.50 -67.56
N LYS A 2 39.75 -10.52 -66.75
CA LYS A 2 38.77 -11.15 -65.83
C LYS A 2 38.63 -10.50 -64.43
N LYS A 3 39.57 -9.65 -64.01
CA LYS A 3 39.56 -9.03 -62.67
C LYS A 3 38.84 -7.67 -62.60
N ILE A 4 38.66 -6.99 -63.74
CA ILE A 4 37.98 -5.67 -63.79
C ILE A 4 36.45 -5.83 -63.78
N LEU A 5 35.93 -6.97 -64.27
CA LEU A 5 34.49 -7.24 -64.28
C LEU A 5 33.91 -7.50 -62.86
N ILE A 6 34.73 -7.96 -61.91
CA ILE A 6 34.28 -8.26 -60.54
C ILE A 6 34.12 -6.97 -59.72
N TYR A 7 34.99 -5.97 -59.91
CA TYR A 7 34.85 -4.70 -59.18
C TYR A 7 33.68 -3.85 -59.67
N LEU A 8 33.29 -3.95 -60.95
CA LEU A 8 32.12 -3.23 -61.48
C LEU A 8 30.78 -3.85 -61.05
N PHE A 9 30.76 -5.16 -60.75
CA PHE A 9 29.56 -5.85 -60.26
C PHE A 9 29.38 -5.73 -58.74
N THR A 10 30.44 -5.48 -57.99
CA THR A 10 30.38 -5.34 -56.52
C THR A 10 29.93 -3.94 -56.09
N SER A 11 30.11 -2.92 -56.95
CA SER A 11 29.62 -1.54 -56.69
C SER A 11 28.13 -1.34 -56.98
N LEU A 12 27.48 -2.25 -57.70
CA LEU A 12 26.04 -2.14 -58.02
C LEU A 12 25.10 -2.74 -56.96
N ILE A 13 25.63 -3.47 -55.97
CA ILE A 13 24.83 -4.18 -54.96
C ILE A 13 24.61 -3.33 -53.68
N VAL A 14 25.20 -2.13 -53.58
CA VAL A 14 25.19 -1.31 -52.35
C VAL A 14 24.10 -0.23 -52.32
N ILE A 15 23.19 -0.17 -53.31
CA ILE A 15 22.14 0.88 -53.38
C ILE A 15 20.71 0.31 -53.38
N SER A 16 20.53 -0.91 -52.86
CA SER A 16 19.21 -1.38 -52.40
C SER A 16 18.95 -1.02 -50.93
N GLY A 17 19.74 -0.10 -50.37
CA GLY A 17 19.37 0.59 -49.13
C GLY A 17 18.14 1.46 -49.38
N CYS A 18 17.10 1.20 -48.59
CA CYS A 18 15.81 1.90 -48.50
C CYS A 18 15.71 3.15 -49.39
N ARG A 19 15.07 3.02 -50.56
CA ARG A 19 14.80 4.20 -51.39
C ARG A 19 13.78 5.06 -50.65
N LYS A 20 13.92 6.39 -50.75
CA LYS A 20 12.93 7.35 -50.22
C LYS A 20 11.50 7.08 -50.74
N GLU A 21 11.40 6.42 -51.89
CA GLU A 21 10.18 5.94 -52.56
C GLU A 21 9.57 4.67 -51.91
N ASP A 22 10.34 3.91 -51.11
CA ASP A 22 9.85 2.75 -50.32
C ASP A 22 9.22 3.18 -48.97
N ASN A 23 9.22 4.49 -48.71
CA ASN A 23 8.70 5.13 -47.50
C ASN A 23 7.16 5.35 -47.41
N PRO A 24 6.31 5.16 -48.45
CA PRO A 24 4.87 5.42 -48.31
C PRO A 24 4.14 4.37 -47.45
N LYS A 25 4.85 3.35 -46.97
CA LYS A 25 4.34 2.34 -46.03
C LYS A 25 4.64 2.65 -44.56
N ILE A 26 5.42 3.69 -44.25
CA ILE A 26 5.58 4.11 -42.85
C ILE A 26 4.31 4.86 -42.47
N PRO A 27 3.53 4.36 -41.49
CA PRO A 27 2.35 5.06 -41.01
C PRO A 27 2.75 6.47 -40.57
N VAL A 28 1.86 7.45 -40.76
CA VAL A 28 2.08 8.79 -40.21
C VAL A 28 2.32 8.64 -38.72
N LEU A 29 3.52 9.00 -38.27
CA LEU A 29 3.90 8.94 -36.87
C LEU A 29 3.15 10.03 -36.13
N GLU A 30 2.22 9.63 -35.28
CA GLU A 30 1.52 10.54 -34.38
C GLU A 30 2.23 10.54 -33.03
N ARG A 31 2.40 11.73 -32.44
CA ARG A 31 2.88 11.86 -31.07
C ARG A 31 1.79 11.40 -30.10
N VAL A 32 2.13 10.47 -29.22
CA VAL A 32 1.25 10.04 -28.13
C VAL A 32 1.61 10.85 -26.88
N PRO A 33 0.67 11.64 -26.32
CA PRO A 33 0.91 12.39 -25.10
C PRO A 33 1.28 11.46 -23.95
N LEU A 34 2.28 11.85 -23.16
CA LEU A 34 2.73 11.09 -22.00
C LEU A 34 1.93 11.48 -20.76
N ILE A 35 1.38 10.47 -20.09
CA ILE A 35 0.60 10.66 -18.87
C ILE A 35 1.50 10.55 -17.64
N GLN A 36 1.22 11.42 -16.68
CA GLN A 36 1.85 11.46 -15.38
C GLN A 36 0.77 11.20 -14.32
N LEU A 37 0.92 10.10 -13.60
CA LEU A 37 0.10 9.76 -12.43
C LEU A 37 0.89 10.02 -11.16
N THR A 38 0.26 10.67 -10.17
CA THR A 38 0.89 10.95 -8.88
C THR A 38 -0.08 10.63 -7.76
N ALA A 39 0.29 9.71 -6.86
CA ALA A 39 -0.50 9.44 -5.66
C ALA A 39 -0.55 10.68 -4.75
N ASP A 40 -1.74 11.03 -4.28
CA ASP A 40 -1.96 12.14 -3.37
C ASP A 40 -1.88 11.64 -1.93
N LYS A 41 -0.96 12.22 -1.15
CA LYS A 41 -0.69 11.84 0.24
C LYS A 41 -1.83 12.17 1.20
N THR A 42 -2.84 12.92 0.77
CA THR A 42 -4.06 13.19 1.56
C THR A 42 -5.08 12.05 1.48
N GLY A 43 -4.89 11.08 0.59
CA GLY A 43 -5.69 9.85 0.51
C GLY A 43 -4.97 8.65 1.15
N ASP A 44 -5.67 7.51 1.19
CA ASP A 44 -5.08 6.26 1.65
C ASP A 44 -3.95 5.80 0.71
N ALA A 45 -2.80 5.48 1.27
CA ALA A 45 -1.66 4.91 0.53
C ALA A 45 -1.82 3.41 0.25
N THR A 46 -2.64 2.72 1.04
CA THR A 46 -2.83 1.27 0.98
C THR A 46 -4.29 0.91 1.27
N ILE A 47 -4.71 -0.27 0.81
CA ILE A 47 -6.03 -0.83 1.09
C ILE A 47 -5.91 -1.70 2.35
N SER A 48 -6.76 -1.47 3.36
CA SER A 48 -6.81 -2.38 4.52
C SER A 48 -7.42 -3.71 4.10
N ALA A 49 -6.73 -4.82 4.34
CA ALA A 49 -7.29 -6.16 4.09
C ALA A 49 -8.45 -6.51 5.02
N LEU A 50 -8.58 -5.82 6.17
CA LEU A 50 -9.68 -6.02 7.12
C LEU A 50 -10.93 -5.23 6.74
N ASN A 51 -10.74 -4.02 6.24
CA ASN A 51 -11.83 -3.12 5.88
C ASN A 51 -11.58 -2.51 4.49
N PRO A 52 -11.57 -3.34 3.43
CA PRO A 52 -11.19 -2.88 2.09
C PRO A 52 -12.19 -1.87 1.52
N ASP A 53 -13.47 -1.97 1.90
CA ASP A 53 -14.53 -1.10 1.40
C ASP A 53 -14.39 0.35 1.92
N ALA A 54 -13.67 0.57 3.04
CA ALA A 54 -13.38 1.90 3.59
C ALA A 54 -12.22 2.64 2.89
N PHE A 55 -11.52 1.98 1.96
CA PHE A 55 -10.41 2.58 1.23
C PHE A 55 -10.84 3.84 0.46
N ASN A 56 -10.04 4.90 0.58
CA ASN A 56 -10.23 6.19 -0.10
C ASN A 56 -8.89 6.70 -0.65
N GLY A 57 -8.41 6.08 -1.73
CA GLY A 57 -7.19 6.49 -2.41
C GLY A 57 -7.41 7.71 -3.30
N LYS A 58 -6.43 8.61 -3.34
CA LYS A 58 -6.46 9.80 -4.19
C LYS A 58 -5.22 9.86 -5.05
N PHE A 59 -5.37 10.35 -6.28
CA PHE A 59 -4.25 10.60 -7.17
C PHE A 59 -4.60 11.69 -8.18
N SER A 60 -3.57 12.34 -8.72
CA SER A 60 -3.71 13.27 -9.82
C SER A 60 -3.28 12.65 -11.13
N VAL A 61 -3.90 13.13 -12.20
CA VAL A 61 -3.57 12.82 -13.58
C VAL A 61 -3.18 14.10 -14.28
N SER A 62 -1.96 14.14 -14.81
CA SER A 62 -1.43 15.26 -15.58
C SER A 62 -0.72 14.77 -16.84
N LEU A 63 -0.33 15.71 -17.70
CA LEU A 63 0.56 15.43 -18.82
C LEU A 63 2.00 15.63 -18.35
N PHE A 64 2.90 14.69 -18.69
CA PHE A 64 4.31 14.80 -18.36
C PHE A 64 4.98 15.98 -19.10
N TYR A 65 4.54 16.25 -20.34
CA TYR A 65 4.91 17.44 -21.10
C TYR A 65 3.67 18.31 -21.35
N PRO A 66 3.32 19.25 -20.45
CA PRO A 66 2.08 20.04 -20.53
C PRO A 66 1.97 20.92 -21.78
N SER A 67 3.10 21.29 -22.40
CA SER A 67 3.17 22.16 -23.58
C SER A 67 3.28 21.39 -24.90
N ASP A 68 3.26 20.05 -24.89
CA ASP A 68 3.25 19.23 -26.12
C ASP A 68 1.81 18.98 -26.60
N ALA A 69 1.65 18.14 -27.63
CA ALA A 69 0.35 17.69 -28.12
C ALA A 69 -0.52 17.14 -26.97
N ALA A 70 -1.74 17.66 -26.86
CA ALA A 70 -2.72 17.19 -25.88
C ALA A 70 -3.52 16.00 -26.44
N PRO A 71 -3.96 15.06 -25.58
CA PRO A 71 -4.87 14.01 -26.01
C PRO A 71 -6.26 14.58 -26.31
N SER A 72 -7.04 13.90 -27.15
CA SER A 72 -8.47 14.18 -27.31
C SER A 72 -9.24 13.91 -26.01
N ASN A 73 -8.89 12.81 -25.35
CA ASN A 73 -9.32 12.42 -24.02
C ASN A 73 -8.43 11.29 -23.49
N ILE A 74 -8.55 11.01 -22.20
CA ILE A 74 -8.02 9.77 -21.62
C ILE A 74 -9.10 9.05 -20.83
N ASP A 75 -8.99 7.72 -20.78
CA ASP A 75 -9.78 6.88 -19.89
C ASP A 75 -8.85 6.31 -18.82
N ILE A 76 -9.18 6.56 -17.55
CA ILE A 76 -8.45 6.00 -16.43
C ILE A 76 -8.89 4.57 -16.22
N VAL A 77 -7.90 3.68 -16.20
CA VAL A 77 -8.12 2.25 -16.16
C VAL A 77 -7.33 1.62 -15.03
N VAL A 78 -7.81 0.47 -14.56
CA VAL A 78 -7.19 -0.31 -13.49
C VAL A 78 -7.15 -1.78 -13.87
N ILE A 79 -6.06 -2.44 -13.52
CA ILE A 79 -5.93 -3.90 -13.56
C ILE A 79 -5.69 -4.43 -12.15
N LYS A 80 -6.15 -5.66 -11.90
CA LYS A 80 -5.93 -6.38 -10.66
C LYS A 80 -4.79 -7.38 -10.84
N ASN A 81 -3.84 -7.42 -9.91
CA ASN A 81 -2.75 -8.40 -9.81
C ASN A 81 -1.95 -8.56 -11.12
N GLY A 82 -1.75 -7.46 -11.86
CA GLY A 82 -1.03 -7.46 -13.14
C GLY A 82 -1.78 -8.11 -14.31
N ASP A 83 -3.05 -8.49 -14.15
CA ASP A 83 -3.84 -9.16 -15.19
C ASP A 83 -4.33 -8.16 -16.26
N ALA A 84 -3.49 -7.94 -17.28
CA ALA A 84 -3.80 -7.10 -18.43
C ALA A 84 -4.95 -7.61 -19.32
N THR A 85 -5.48 -8.83 -19.08
CA THR A 85 -6.67 -9.33 -19.80
C THR A 85 -7.98 -8.80 -19.19
N LYS A 86 -7.93 -8.25 -17.97
CA LYS A 86 -9.11 -7.79 -17.21
C LYS A 86 -9.03 -6.33 -16.84
N VAL A 87 -8.82 -5.48 -17.84
CA VAL A 87 -8.81 -4.02 -17.67
C VAL A 87 -10.21 -3.51 -17.33
N LYS A 88 -10.31 -2.64 -16.33
CA LYS A 88 -11.56 -1.98 -15.92
C LYS A 88 -11.42 -0.47 -15.98
N THR A 89 -12.44 0.23 -16.47
CA THR A 89 -12.44 1.70 -16.51
C THR A 89 -12.91 2.28 -15.19
N VAL A 90 -12.07 3.10 -14.57
CA VAL A 90 -12.35 3.87 -13.35
C VAL A 90 -13.11 5.15 -13.70
N GLN A 91 -12.62 5.88 -14.70
CA GLN A 91 -13.22 7.13 -15.14
C GLN A 91 -12.93 7.36 -16.62
N ALA A 92 -13.97 7.51 -17.44
CA ALA A 92 -13.84 7.72 -18.87
C ALA A 92 -13.83 9.21 -19.24
N GLY A 93 -13.25 9.55 -20.39
CA GLY A 93 -13.44 10.83 -21.07
C GLY A 93 -12.84 12.04 -20.36
N VAL A 94 -11.72 11.88 -19.65
CA VAL A 94 -11.02 12.98 -18.98
C VAL A 94 -10.34 13.87 -20.04
N LYS A 95 -10.61 15.18 -19.99
CA LYS A 95 -10.12 16.18 -20.97
C LYS A 95 -9.35 17.34 -20.36
N SER A 96 -9.32 17.44 -19.04
CA SER A 96 -8.69 18.56 -18.32
C SER A 96 -7.52 18.04 -17.49
N PHE A 97 -6.38 18.74 -17.58
CA PHE A 97 -5.14 18.36 -16.91
C PHE A 97 -4.51 19.58 -16.22
N PRO A 98 -4.06 19.45 -14.95
CA PRO A 98 -4.20 18.27 -14.09
C PRO A 98 -5.66 18.06 -13.64
N THR A 99 -6.02 16.81 -13.30
CA THR A 99 -7.28 16.48 -12.62
C THR A 99 -7.02 15.55 -11.44
N SER A 100 -7.82 15.66 -10.38
CA SER A 100 -7.76 14.77 -9.22
C SER A 100 -8.85 13.72 -9.29
N ILE A 101 -8.49 12.48 -8.98
CA ILE A 101 -9.39 11.32 -9.03
C ILE A 101 -9.32 10.60 -7.70
N VAL A 102 -10.50 10.14 -7.26
CA VAL A 102 -10.67 9.34 -6.05
C VAL A 102 -11.02 7.91 -6.46
N LEU A 103 -10.25 6.95 -5.97
CA LEU A 103 -10.52 5.51 -6.13
C LEU A 103 -10.92 4.95 -4.77
N THR A 104 -12.18 4.53 -4.64
CA THR A 104 -12.69 3.97 -3.39
C THR A 104 -12.68 2.44 -3.39
N GLY A 105 -12.65 1.84 -2.20
CA GLY A 105 -12.77 0.39 -2.04
C GLY A 105 -14.07 -0.17 -2.64
N THR A 106 -15.18 0.54 -2.43
CA THR A 106 -16.49 0.19 -3.02
C THR A 106 -16.51 0.24 -4.54
N MET A 107 -15.77 1.17 -5.16
CA MET A 107 -15.61 1.24 -6.60
C MET A 107 -14.81 0.04 -7.12
N ILE A 108 -13.68 -0.28 -6.47
CA ILE A 108 -12.87 -1.46 -6.81
C ILE A 108 -13.72 -2.73 -6.74
N LYS A 109 -14.47 -2.92 -5.64
CA LYS A 109 -15.40 -4.04 -5.48
C LYS A 109 -16.42 -4.12 -6.60
N SER A 110 -16.97 -2.99 -7.03
CA SER A 110 -17.94 -2.94 -8.12
C SER A 110 -17.31 -3.30 -9.47
N LEU A 111 -16.07 -2.87 -9.73
CA LEU A 111 -15.37 -3.13 -10.98
C LEU A 111 -14.96 -4.61 -11.13
N PHE A 112 -14.56 -5.26 -10.03
CA PHE A 112 -14.03 -6.64 -10.04
C PHE A 112 -14.99 -7.68 -9.44
N GLY A 113 -16.14 -7.28 -8.89
CA GLY A 113 -17.17 -8.15 -8.33
C GLY A 113 -16.84 -8.74 -6.95
N VAL A 114 -15.67 -8.45 -6.38
CA VAL A 114 -15.21 -8.97 -5.10
C VAL A 114 -14.47 -7.88 -4.31
N SER A 115 -14.62 -7.88 -2.98
CA SER A 115 -13.81 -7.00 -2.12
C SER A 115 -12.34 -7.42 -2.19
N SER A 116 -11.44 -6.44 -2.05
CA SER A 116 -10.00 -6.68 -2.04
C SER A 116 -9.60 -7.56 -0.85
N VAL A 117 -8.67 -8.49 -1.06
CA VAL A 117 -8.11 -9.34 0.01
C VAL A 117 -6.61 -9.13 0.13
N LEU A 118 -6.01 -9.58 1.23
CA LEU A 118 -4.57 -9.48 1.46
C LEU A 118 -3.77 -9.98 0.25
N GLY A 119 -2.82 -9.16 -0.20
CA GLY A 119 -1.95 -9.47 -1.35
C GLY A 119 -2.49 -9.02 -2.70
N ASP A 120 -3.75 -8.59 -2.78
CA ASP A 120 -4.26 -7.96 -4.00
C ASP A 120 -3.53 -6.64 -4.29
N SER A 121 -3.23 -6.36 -5.55
CA SER A 121 -2.67 -5.11 -6.03
C SER A 121 -3.50 -4.55 -7.18
N TYR A 122 -3.73 -3.25 -7.18
CA TYR A 122 -4.46 -2.54 -8.21
C TYR A 122 -3.53 -1.55 -8.88
N THR A 123 -3.21 -1.77 -10.16
CA THR A 123 -2.34 -0.89 -10.95
C THR A 123 -3.20 -0.02 -11.83
N ILE A 124 -3.05 1.29 -11.68
CA ILE A 124 -3.80 2.32 -12.40
C ILE A 124 -2.92 2.84 -13.54
N GLY A 125 -3.54 3.03 -14.69
CA GLY A 125 -2.97 3.65 -15.86
C GLY A 125 -4.02 4.49 -16.59
N ALA A 126 -3.66 5.06 -17.73
CA ALA A 126 -4.58 5.81 -18.58
C ALA A 126 -4.50 5.31 -20.02
N ASN A 127 -5.63 4.93 -20.61
CA ASN A 127 -5.73 4.78 -22.06
C ASN A 127 -5.77 6.17 -22.69
N VAL A 128 -4.96 6.41 -23.72
CA VAL A 128 -4.84 7.71 -24.37
C VAL A 128 -5.50 7.67 -25.73
N THR A 129 -6.50 8.52 -25.93
CA THR A 129 -7.09 8.77 -27.24
C THR A 129 -6.44 10.01 -27.85
N THR A 130 -5.71 9.86 -28.94
CA THR A 130 -5.05 10.97 -29.63
C THR A 130 -6.05 11.82 -30.41
N THR A 131 -5.60 12.97 -30.95
CA THR A 131 -6.47 13.86 -31.74
C THR A 131 -6.90 13.22 -33.07
N SER A 132 -6.14 12.26 -33.60
CA SER A 132 -6.57 11.42 -34.72
C SER A 132 -7.66 10.40 -34.37
N GLY A 133 -7.94 10.21 -33.08
CA GLY A 133 -8.89 9.22 -32.58
C GLY A 133 -8.29 7.84 -32.32
N LYS A 134 -6.98 7.63 -32.53
CA LYS A 134 -6.33 6.37 -32.20
C LYS A 134 -6.19 6.21 -30.69
N VAL A 135 -6.52 5.02 -30.19
CA VAL A 135 -6.41 4.67 -28.77
C VAL A 135 -5.12 3.89 -28.51
N TYR A 136 -4.36 4.35 -27.51
CA TYR A 136 -3.18 3.68 -27.01
C TYR A 136 -3.45 3.22 -25.57
N PRO A 137 -3.52 1.91 -25.30
CA PRO A 137 -3.91 1.42 -23.99
C PRO A 137 -2.75 1.54 -22.98
N ALA A 138 -3.09 1.69 -21.69
CA ALA A 138 -2.10 1.58 -20.61
C ALA A 138 -1.61 0.15 -20.39
N PHE A 139 -2.52 -0.82 -20.58
CA PHE A 139 -2.28 -2.23 -20.36
C PHE A 139 -2.73 -3.02 -21.58
N SER A 140 -1.88 -3.92 -22.07
CA SER A 140 -2.15 -4.73 -23.26
C SER A 140 -1.42 -6.06 -23.14
N THR A 141 -2.02 -7.13 -23.67
CA THR A 141 -1.35 -8.42 -23.86
C THR A 141 -0.64 -8.54 -25.20
N LEU A 142 -0.86 -7.58 -26.11
CA LEU A 142 -0.40 -7.59 -27.50
C LEU A 142 0.81 -6.69 -27.76
N GLY A 143 1.36 -6.05 -26.71
CA GLY A 143 2.65 -5.35 -26.74
C GLY A 143 2.61 -3.85 -27.04
N GLU A 144 1.61 -3.33 -27.78
CA GLU A 144 1.48 -1.87 -27.96
C GLU A 144 0.76 -1.24 -26.77
N THR A 145 1.50 -0.47 -25.99
CA THR A 145 1.00 0.34 -24.88
C THR A 145 1.48 1.78 -25.00
N ASN A 146 0.78 2.71 -24.37
CA ASN A 146 1.20 4.11 -24.32
C ASN A 146 2.37 4.38 -23.34
N ASN A 147 2.97 3.34 -22.76
CA ASN A 147 4.05 3.44 -21.78
C ASN A 147 5.34 2.70 -22.19
N GLY A 148 5.42 2.19 -23.44
CA GLY A 148 6.60 1.51 -23.96
C GLY A 148 7.87 2.36 -23.86
N GLY A 149 8.84 1.94 -23.05
CA GLY A 149 10.10 2.66 -22.81
C GLY A 149 9.97 3.95 -21.98
N ILE A 150 8.75 4.41 -21.69
CA ILE A 150 8.51 5.67 -20.98
C ILE A 150 8.91 5.57 -19.52
N SER A 151 8.73 4.41 -18.88
CA SER A 151 9.19 4.16 -17.50
C SER A 151 10.70 4.35 -17.31
N SER A 152 11.50 4.40 -18.39
CA SER A 152 12.94 4.70 -18.34
C SER A 152 13.26 6.21 -18.28
N ILE A 153 12.26 7.07 -18.53
CA ILE A 153 12.41 8.52 -18.45
C ILE A 153 12.35 8.93 -16.97
N ALA A 154 13.41 9.59 -16.50
CA ALA A 154 13.50 10.05 -15.12
C ALA A 154 12.30 10.94 -14.73
N GLY A 155 11.65 10.61 -13.62
CA GLY A 155 10.50 11.35 -13.09
C GLY A 155 9.15 11.02 -13.74
N SER A 156 9.12 10.21 -14.81
CA SER A 156 7.87 9.75 -15.39
C SER A 156 7.20 8.69 -14.50
N THR A 157 5.89 8.81 -14.31
CA THR A 157 5.07 7.79 -13.64
C THR A 157 3.82 7.50 -14.48
N PRO A 158 3.92 6.62 -15.50
CA PRO A 158 2.78 6.27 -16.34
C PRO A 158 1.74 5.41 -15.61
N THR A 159 2.13 4.81 -14.48
CA THR A 159 1.28 3.97 -13.63
C THR A 159 1.52 4.24 -12.16
N ILE A 160 0.49 4.06 -11.33
CA ILE A 160 0.60 3.98 -9.86
C ILE A 160 -0.07 2.69 -9.38
N SER A 161 0.20 2.26 -8.15
CA SER A 161 -0.44 1.07 -7.58
C SER A 161 -0.86 1.26 -6.13
N PHE A 162 -1.99 0.66 -5.77
CA PHE A 162 -2.44 0.49 -4.40
C PHE A 162 -2.52 -1.00 -4.08
N ALA A 163 -1.97 -1.40 -2.93
CA ALA A 163 -1.96 -2.80 -2.50
C ALA A 163 -2.82 -3.00 -1.24
N ALA A 164 -3.48 -4.15 -1.18
CA ALA A 164 -4.17 -4.62 0.00
C ALA A 164 -3.19 -5.30 0.96
N VAL A 165 -3.02 -4.68 2.14
CA VAL A 165 -2.00 -5.06 3.12
C VAL A 165 -2.60 -5.16 4.52
N CYS A 166 -1.92 -5.88 5.40
CA CYS A 166 -2.16 -5.86 6.85
C CYS A 166 -1.36 -4.71 7.48
N GLN A 167 -1.70 -3.46 7.15
CA GLN A 167 -1.09 -2.31 7.81
C GLN A 167 -1.83 -2.02 9.12
N PHE A 168 -1.10 -1.69 10.16
CA PHE A 168 -1.71 -1.25 11.41
C PHE A 168 -2.45 0.09 11.23
N LYS A 169 -3.73 0.12 11.60
CA LYS A 169 -4.51 1.33 11.81
C LYS A 169 -5.22 1.19 13.16
N MET A 170 -4.99 2.12 14.09
CA MET A 170 -5.59 2.02 15.43
C MET A 170 -7.12 1.99 15.40
N THR A 171 -7.74 2.67 14.42
CA THR A 171 -9.20 2.67 14.23
C THR A 171 -9.78 1.28 13.99
N ASP A 172 -8.99 0.33 13.46
CA ASP A 172 -9.40 -1.08 13.32
C ASP A 172 -9.47 -1.77 14.70
N TYR A 173 -8.76 -1.26 15.71
CA TYR A 173 -8.75 -1.73 17.10
C TYR A 173 -9.81 -1.04 17.97
N GLY A 174 -10.17 0.20 17.65
CA GLY A 174 -11.24 0.93 18.32
C GLY A 174 -11.22 2.43 18.03
N ALA A 175 -12.28 3.14 18.43
CA ALA A 175 -12.30 4.61 18.32
C ALA A 175 -11.32 5.25 19.31
N ILE A 176 -10.61 6.28 18.89
CA ILE A 176 -9.69 7.05 19.75
C ILE A 176 -10.46 7.60 20.96
N GLY A 177 -9.89 7.40 22.15
CA GLY A 177 -10.49 7.77 23.44
C GLY A 177 -11.44 6.71 24.04
N ALA A 178 -11.84 5.69 23.27
CA ALA A 178 -12.77 4.66 23.75
C ALA A 178 -12.05 3.57 24.56
N SER A 179 -12.81 2.93 25.46
CA SER A 179 -12.43 1.64 26.06
C SER A 179 -13.16 0.53 25.31
N VAL A 180 -12.38 -0.43 24.80
CA VAL A 180 -12.87 -1.50 23.93
C VAL A 180 -12.57 -2.86 24.57
N PRO A 181 -13.51 -3.82 24.51
CA PRO A 181 -13.27 -5.16 25.05
C PRO A 181 -12.27 -5.93 24.20
N PHE A 182 -11.23 -6.46 24.84
CA PHE A 182 -10.26 -7.37 24.24
C PHE A 182 -10.30 -8.71 24.98
N THR A 183 -10.13 -9.78 24.23
CA THR A 183 -9.96 -11.13 24.77
C THR A 183 -8.47 -11.38 25.00
N VAL A 184 -8.13 -11.85 26.20
CA VAL A 184 -6.78 -12.31 26.53
C VAL A 184 -6.53 -13.62 25.78
N VAL A 185 -5.59 -13.62 24.84
CA VAL A 185 -5.16 -14.82 24.11
C VAL A 185 -4.11 -15.57 24.91
N THR A 186 -3.18 -14.82 25.49
CA THR A 186 -2.09 -15.37 26.31
C THR A 186 -1.73 -14.34 27.36
N ASP A 187 -1.57 -14.81 28.59
CA ASP A 187 -0.93 -14.09 29.67
C ASP A 187 0.02 -15.08 30.36
N GLU A 188 1.32 -14.91 30.14
CA GLU A 188 2.33 -15.76 30.76
C GLU A 188 2.60 -15.41 32.25
N TRP A 189 2.13 -14.26 32.76
CA TRP A 189 2.07 -13.97 34.22
C TRP A 189 0.92 -14.69 34.92
N GLN A 190 -0.09 -15.13 34.16
CA GLN A 190 -1.25 -15.88 34.65
C GLN A 190 -2.20 -15.08 35.56
N ASP A 191 -2.11 -13.74 35.56
CA ASP A 191 -3.06 -12.90 36.29
C ASP A 191 -4.40 -12.80 35.54
N TYR A 192 -4.38 -12.98 34.22
CA TYR A 192 -5.55 -13.15 33.39
C TYR A 192 -5.65 -14.56 32.84
N SER A 193 -6.87 -15.10 32.83
CA SER A 193 -7.15 -16.38 32.18
C SER A 193 -7.28 -16.19 30.66
N ALA A 194 -6.78 -17.14 29.87
CA ALA A 194 -7.04 -17.16 28.43
C ALA A 194 -8.56 -17.19 28.17
N GLY A 195 -9.03 -16.35 27.26
CA GLY A 195 -10.46 -16.12 26.99
C GLY A 195 -11.11 -15.04 27.86
N GLN A 196 -10.45 -14.57 28.92
CA GLN A 196 -10.97 -13.48 29.74
C GLN A 196 -11.08 -12.20 28.91
N THR A 197 -12.15 -11.43 29.13
CA THR A 197 -12.29 -10.11 28.52
C THR A 197 -11.74 -9.04 29.46
N ILE A 198 -10.87 -8.18 28.94
CA ILE A 198 -10.37 -6.98 29.62
C ILE A 198 -10.70 -5.73 28.81
N GLN A 199 -10.71 -4.56 29.46
CA GLN A 199 -10.90 -3.28 28.77
C GLN A 199 -9.56 -2.70 28.37
N VAL A 200 -9.41 -2.39 27.08
CA VAL A 200 -8.24 -1.71 26.52
C VAL A 200 -8.67 -0.32 26.10
N LYS A 201 -7.97 0.70 26.60
CA LYS A 201 -8.19 2.09 26.21
C LYS A 201 -7.38 2.41 24.95
N ILE A 202 -8.06 2.88 23.92
CA ILE A 202 -7.42 3.41 22.71
C ILE A 202 -7.07 4.88 22.99
N ILE A 203 -5.79 5.22 23.05
CA ILE A 203 -5.33 6.55 23.47
C ILE A 203 -5.24 7.49 22.28
N ASP A 204 -4.50 7.08 21.24
CA ASP A 204 -4.26 7.82 20.00
C ASP A 204 -3.90 6.84 18.86
N ASP A 205 -3.46 7.34 17.70
CA ASP A 205 -3.15 6.53 16.51
C ASP A 205 -2.08 5.45 16.71
N THR A 206 -1.28 5.53 17.78
CA THR A 206 -0.14 4.64 18.04
C THR A 206 -0.10 4.07 19.45
N HIS A 207 -0.96 4.53 20.36
CA HIS A 207 -0.97 4.10 21.75
C HIS A 207 -2.29 3.47 22.18
N LEU A 208 -2.19 2.34 22.87
CA LEU A 208 -3.29 1.72 23.61
C LEU A 208 -2.82 1.36 25.01
N SER A 209 -3.73 1.23 25.96
CA SER A 209 -3.37 0.87 27.32
C SER A 209 -4.36 -0.06 27.99
N PHE A 210 -3.87 -0.78 28.99
CA PHE A 210 -4.65 -1.69 29.80
C PHE A 210 -4.10 -1.69 31.21
N PHE A 211 -4.95 -1.99 32.18
CA PHE A 211 -4.54 -2.18 33.56
C PHE A 211 -4.09 -3.62 33.75
N TYR A 212 -3.12 -3.84 34.65
CA TYR A 212 -2.72 -5.18 35.08
C TYR A 212 -3.13 -5.39 36.52
N GLY A 213 -3.81 -6.48 36.83
CA GLY A 213 -4.32 -6.77 38.17
C GLY A 213 -5.54 -5.93 38.59
N THR A 214 -5.95 -6.07 39.85
CA THR A 214 -7.25 -5.60 40.37
C THR A 214 -7.17 -4.57 41.52
N ASP A 215 -6.02 -3.93 41.76
CA ASP A 215 -5.78 -3.18 43.00
C ASP A 215 -5.83 -1.64 42.90
N VAL A 216 -5.73 -0.97 44.06
CA VAL A 216 -6.02 0.46 44.30
C VAL A 216 -4.95 1.45 43.83
N SER A 217 -3.77 0.99 43.40
CA SER A 217 -2.65 1.84 42.95
C SER A 217 -2.13 1.46 41.56
N VAL A 218 -3.03 1.05 40.65
CA VAL A 218 -2.63 0.52 39.34
C VAL A 218 -2.48 1.66 38.34
N GLN A 219 -1.28 1.79 37.76
CA GLN A 219 -1.06 2.62 36.57
C GLN A 219 -1.21 1.73 35.33
N PRO A 220 -1.85 2.22 34.26
CA PRO A 220 -2.02 1.42 33.07
C PRO A 220 -0.68 1.21 32.37
N ILE A 221 -0.49 0.03 31.81
CA ILE A 221 0.61 -0.24 30.89
C ILE A 221 0.20 0.32 29.53
N VAL A 222 1.01 1.24 29.01
CA VAL A 222 0.80 1.85 27.70
C VAL A 222 1.67 1.12 26.69
N ILE A 223 1.03 0.50 25.70
CA ILE A 223 1.68 -0.10 24.55
C ILE A 223 1.77 0.95 23.44
N THR A 224 2.99 1.21 22.97
CA THR A 224 3.26 1.93 21.74
C THR A 224 3.35 0.94 20.58
N VAL A 225 2.72 1.26 19.46
CA VAL A 225 2.77 0.49 18.21
C VAL A 225 3.47 1.31 17.14
N ASN A 226 4.47 0.73 16.48
CA ASN A 226 5.09 1.34 15.31
C ASN A 226 4.32 0.90 14.05
N PRO A 227 3.57 1.80 13.38
CA PRO A 227 2.78 1.44 12.20
C PRO A 227 3.65 1.12 10.96
N ALA A 228 4.95 1.44 10.98
CA ALA A 228 5.85 1.17 9.85
C ALA A 228 6.31 -0.29 9.80
N ASP A 229 6.52 -0.92 10.95
CA ASP A 229 7.05 -2.30 11.05
C ASP A 229 6.18 -3.23 11.92
N ASN A 230 5.05 -2.74 12.42
CA ASN A 230 4.12 -3.46 13.30
C ASN A 230 4.77 -3.96 14.60
N THR A 231 5.89 -3.39 15.04
CA THR A 231 6.47 -3.71 16.35
C THR A 231 5.74 -3.00 17.48
N THR A 232 5.82 -3.56 18.68
CA THR A 232 5.25 -2.96 19.89
C THR A 232 6.33 -2.69 20.94
N SER A 233 6.05 -1.78 21.86
CA SER A 233 6.90 -1.54 23.02
C SER A 233 6.06 -0.95 24.15
N ALA A 234 6.63 -0.91 25.35
CA ALA A 234 6.02 -0.29 26.51
C ALA A 234 7.13 0.36 27.34
N ALA A 235 6.94 1.64 27.66
CA ALA A 235 7.84 2.37 28.54
C ALA A 235 7.76 1.80 29.96
N SER A 236 8.80 2.06 30.76
CA SER A 236 8.85 1.63 32.15
C SER A 236 7.69 2.24 32.96
N VAL A 237 6.89 1.42 33.60
CA VAL A 237 5.76 1.87 34.44
C VAL A 237 5.66 1.02 35.71
N ALA A 238 5.57 1.71 36.85
CA ALA A 238 5.21 1.11 38.12
C ALA A 238 3.70 0.81 38.11
N TYR A 239 3.34 -0.41 37.76
CA TYR A 239 1.96 -0.75 37.40
C TYR A 239 1.11 -1.21 38.59
N GLY A 240 1.71 -1.59 39.74
CA GLY A 240 0.93 -1.97 40.92
C GLY A 240 1.69 -2.89 41.88
N GLY A 241 1.10 -3.21 43.03
CA GLY A 241 1.72 -4.02 44.08
C GLY A 241 0.84 -5.16 44.63
N TYR A 242 -0.27 -5.49 43.96
CA TYR A 242 -1.22 -6.54 44.39
C TYR A 242 -1.63 -6.42 45.87
N GLY A 243 -1.88 -5.19 46.33
CA GLY A 243 -2.45 -4.91 47.66
C GLY A 243 -1.43 -4.45 48.68
N GLY A 244 -0.14 -4.36 48.30
CA GLY A 244 0.91 -3.88 49.17
C GLY A 244 2.23 -3.62 48.46
N ALA A 245 3.29 -3.47 49.25
CA ALA A 245 4.66 -3.44 48.74
C ALA A 245 5.17 -4.88 48.48
N PRO A 246 6.11 -5.08 47.54
CA PRO A 246 6.73 -4.06 46.70
C PRO A 246 5.84 -3.63 45.52
N ILE A 247 6.05 -2.40 45.04
CA ILE A 247 5.46 -1.96 43.77
C ILE A 247 6.27 -2.56 42.63
N PHE A 248 5.58 -3.22 41.72
CA PHE A 248 6.15 -3.84 40.54
C PHE A 248 6.21 -2.85 39.38
N THR A 249 7.28 -2.96 38.62
CA THR A 249 7.55 -2.19 37.41
C THR A 249 7.58 -3.13 36.21
N SER A 250 6.97 -2.67 35.12
CA SER A 250 6.99 -3.34 33.83
C SER A 250 7.66 -2.48 32.78
N VAL A 251 8.41 -3.09 31.87
CA VAL A 251 9.01 -2.45 30.69
C VAL A 251 9.10 -3.49 29.57
N SER A 252 8.93 -3.09 28.31
CA SER A 252 9.07 -4.04 27.20
C SER A 252 10.50 -4.54 27.06
N VAL A 253 10.65 -5.85 26.80
CA VAL A 253 11.94 -6.47 26.48
C VAL A 253 12.31 -6.13 25.04
N ALA A 254 13.35 -5.32 24.85
CA ALA A 254 13.81 -4.89 23.54
C ALA A 254 14.20 -6.08 22.64
N GLY A 255 13.85 -6.00 21.35
CA GLY A 255 14.19 -7.02 20.34
C GLY A 255 13.42 -8.35 20.47
N SER A 256 12.47 -8.47 21.40
CA SER A 256 11.62 -9.66 21.52
C SER A 256 10.72 -9.83 20.30
N ALA A 257 10.73 -11.01 19.68
CA ALA A 257 9.83 -11.36 18.56
C ALA A 257 8.34 -11.37 18.96
N ALA A 258 8.04 -11.43 20.26
CA ALA A 258 6.67 -11.33 20.76
C ALA A 258 6.15 -9.88 20.85
N ASN A 259 7.00 -8.89 20.58
CA ASN A 259 6.61 -7.48 20.55
C ASN A 259 6.06 -7.10 19.18
N VAL A 260 4.82 -7.49 18.91
CA VAL A 260 4.24 -7.38 17.59
C VAL A 260 2.75 -7.11 17.65
N VAL A 261 2.26 -6.36 16.67
CA VAL A 261 0.84 -6.28 16.33
C VAL A 261 0.61 -7.11 15.05
N ALA A 262 -0.46 -7.88 15.01
CA ALA A 262 -0.91 -8.58 13.82
C ALA A 262 -2.24 -7.94 13.37
N PRO A 263 -2.20 -6.91 12.49
CA PRO A 263 -3.38 -6.14 12.11
C PRO A 263 -4.53 -7.02 11.64
N CYS A 264 -4.27 -7.98 10.74
CA CYS A 264 -5.32 -8.85 10.20
C CYS A 264 -5.92 -9.83 11.21
N ASP A 265 -5.23 -10.15 12.30
CA ASP A 265 -5.79 -10.96 13.39
C ASP A 265 -6.38 -10.10 14.52
N LEU A 266 -6.25 -8.77 14.41
CA LEU A 266 -6.59 -7.80 15.44
C LEU A 266 -5.94 -8.12 16.79
N THR A 267 -4.70 -8.61 16.78
CA THR A 267 -3.97 -8.94 18.00
C THR A 267 -2.82 -7.98 18.27
N VAL A 268 -2.68 -7.57 19.51
CA VAL A 268 -1.52 -6.84 20.03
C VAL A 268 -0.81 -7.72 21.07
N ALA A 269 0.50 -7.84 20.97
CA ALA A 269 1.32 -8.58 21.91
C ALA A 269 2.53 -7.74 22.36
N VAL A 270 2.92 -7.88 23.63
CA VAL A 270 4.15 -7.28 24.17
C VAL A 270 4.77 -8.23 25.19
N ARG A 271 6.09 -8.37 25.17
CA ARG A 271 6.86 -9.08 26.20
C ARG A 271 7.37 -8.08 27.22
N LEU A 272 6.95 -8.23 28.47
CA LEU A 272 7.23 -7.32 29.56
C LEU A 272 8.17 -7.97 30.57
N ALA A 273 9.20 -7.25 31.02
CA ALA A 273 9.98 -7.63 32.18
C ALA A 273 9.19 -7.27 33.45
N HIS A 274 9.09 -8.21 34.39
CA HIS A 274 8.45 -8.01 35.69
C HIS A 274 9.53 -7.82 36.76
N THR A 275 9.60 -6.63 37.34
CA THR A 275 10.67 -6.25 38.27
C THR A 275 10.14 -5.52 39.49
N SER A 276 10.88 -5.53 40.58
CA SER A 276 10.65 -4.69 41.75
C SER A 276 12.01 -4.26 42.32
N PRO A 277 12.05 -3.40 43.36
CA PRO A 277 13.30 -3.12 44.07
C PRO A 277 13.97 -4.37 44.67
N LEU A 278 13.24 -5.49 44.81
CA LEU A 278 13.77 -6.77 45.32
C LEU A 278 14.41 -7.63 44.23
N GLY A 279 14.24 -7.29 42.94
CA GLY A 279 14.85 -8.01 41.83
C GLY A 279 13.96 -8.20 40.61
N SER A 280 14.38 -9.10 39.73
CA SER A 280 13.64 -9.50 38.53
C SER A 280 12.92 -10.82 38.77
N TYR A 281 11.68 -10.92 38.29
CA TYR A 281 10.82 -12.08 38.41
C TYR A 281 10.60 -12.78 37.07
N GLY A 282 11.25 -12.29 36.01
CA GLY A 282 11.21 -12.86 34.68
C GLY A 282 10.66 -11.90 33.63
N SER A 283 10.46 -12.42 32.43
CA SER A 283 9.85 -11.69 31.33
C SER A 283 8.82 -12.56 30.65
N PHE A 284 7.69 -11.95 30.34
CA PHE A 284 6.48 -12.70 30.03
C PHE A 284 5.67 -11.93 29.00
N THR A 285 5.01 -12.68 28.13
CA THR A 285 4.22 -12.12 27.03
C THR A 285 2.76 -12.03 27.44
N ILE A 286 2.17 -10.86 27.20
CA ILE A 286 0.73 -10.69 27.14
C ILE A 286 0.31 -10.47 25.69
N LYS A 287 -0.69 -11.22 25.24
CA LYS A 287 -1.29 -11.14 23.91
C LYS A 287 -2.79 -10.94 24.05
N LEU A 288 -3.28 -9.86 23.46
CA LEU A 288 -4.68 -9.45 23.49
C LEU A 288 -5.23 -9.46 22.06
N LYS A 289 -6.50 -9.83 21.91
CA LYS A 289 -7.24 -9.80 20.64
C LYS A 289 -8.48 -8.95 20.77
N LYS A 290 -8.70 -7.99 19.86
CA LYS A 290 -9.95 -7.23 19.84
C LYS A 290 -11.14 -8.19 19.68
N LYS A 291 -12.20 -7.99 20.47
CA LYS A 291 -13.44 -8.76 20.36
C LYS A 291 -14.32 -8.27 19.21
#